data_AF-A0A8X7CA01-F1
#
_entry.id   AF-A0A8X7CA01-F1
#
_cell.length_a   1.000
_cell.length_b   1.000
_cell.length_c   1.000
_cell.angle_alpha   90.00
_cell.angle_beta   90.00
_cell.angle_gamma   90.00
#
_symmetry.space_group_name_H-M   'P 1'
#
loop_
_entity.id
_entity.type
_entity.pdbx_description
1 polymer ?
#
loop_
_entity_poly.entity_id
_entity_poly.type
_entity_poly.pdbx_seq_one_letter_code
_entity_poly.pdbx_strand_id
1 'polypeptide(L)'
;MNKKRSNSMLTLCFGWVGYYISMWIFYDVLYFSEESLLKHIAYNGFGGILFSGCMGWVFHVCTTKQADILCRLLSLKIFFPLSRLSFAAYLINFIVILHYLLSSTEKYETFSFPSMIGFVLHVTFWTYIMSFIASLFVEIPVSRVFRWFQENKKLE
;
A
#
# COMPACT_ATOMS: atom_id res chain seq x y z
N MET A 1 -7.23 -25.34 -26.73
CA MET A 1 -8.20 -25.02 -25.66
C MET A 1 -8.01 -23.58 -25.19
N ASN A 2 -8.72 -22.60 -25.77
CA ASN A 2 -8.68 -21.22 -25.29
C ASN A 2 -10.11 -20.69 -25.18
N LYS A 3 -10.75 -20.98 -24.05
CA LYS A 3 -12.08 -20.47 -23.73
C LYS A 3 -11.88 -19.03 -23.27
N LYS A 4 -11.99 -18.08 -24.21
CA LYS A 4 -12.10 -16.64 -23.94
C LYS A 4 -13.40 -16.45 -23.13
N ARG A 5 -13.32 -16.61 -21.81
CA ARG A 5 -14.42 -16.35 -20.89
C ARG A 5 -14.60 -14.84 -20.86
N SER A 6 -15.35 -14.34 -21.83
CA SER A 6 -15.83 -12.97 -21.82
C SER A 6 -16.79 -12.84 -20.64
N ASN A 7 -16.25 -12.49 -19.47
CA ASN A 7 -17.10 -12.06 -18.37
C ASN A 7 -17.90 -10.86 -18.89
N SER A 8 -19.21 -10.89 -18.65
CA SER A 8 -20.13 -9.85 -19.12
C SER A 8 -19.62 -8.49 -18.63
N MET A 9 -19.71 -7.47 -19.49
CA MET A 9 -19.44 -6.07 -19.11
C MET A 9 -20.19 -5.68 -17.82
N LEU A 10 -21.32 -6.34 -17.56
CA LEU A 10 -22.10 -6.26 -16.34
C LEU A 10 -21.31 -6.64 -15.07
N THR A 11 -20.55 -7.74 -15.11
CA THR A 11 -19.75 -8.21 -13.96
C THR A 11 -18.62 -7.23 -13.64
N LEU A 12 -18.04 -6.59 -14.66
CA LEU A 12 -17.07 -5.50 -14.51
C LEU A 12 -17.71 -4.28 -13.86
N CYS A 13 -18.86 -3.82 -14.36
CA CYS A 13 -19.58 -2.68 -13.80
C CYS A 13 -19.94 -2.90 -12.33
N PHE A 14 -20.44 -4.09 -11.97
CA PHE A 14 -20.80 -4.39 -10.58
C PHE A 14 -19.62 -4.28 -9.61
N GLY A 15 -18.43 -4.72 -10.01
CA GLY A 15 -17.28 -4.61 -9.11
C GLY A 15 -16.66 -3.22 -9.03
N TRP A 16 -16.71 -2.42 -10.11
CA TRP A 16 -16.35 -1.00 -10.02
C TRP A 16 -17.35 -0.22 -9.16
N VAL A 17 -18.65 -0.49 -9.30
CA VAL A 17 -19.70 0.08 -8.44
C VAL A 17 -19.47 -0.33 -6.98
N GLY A 18 -19.15 -1.59 -6.71
CA GLY A 18 -18.77 -2.06 -5.38
C GLY A 18 -17.56 -1.32 -4.79
N TYR A 19 -16.57 -1.00 -5.61
CA TYR A 19 -15.40 -0.19 -5.22
C TYR A 19 -15.78 1.26 -4.87
N TYR A 20 -16.64 1.91 -5.65
CA TYR A 20 -17.10 3.26 -5.33
C TYR A 20 -17.97 3.29 -4.07
N ILE A 21 -18.82 2.28 -3.88
CA ILE A 21 -19.67 2.14 -2.69
C ILE A 21 -18.83 1.95 -1.44
N SER A 22 -17.79 1.10 -1.47
CA SER A 22 -16.91 0.92 -0.31
C SER A 22 -16.17 2.21 0.04
N MET A 23 -15.65 2.93 -0.96
CA MET A 23 -15.01 4.24 -0.74
C MET A 23 -15.99 5.25 -0.15
N TRP A 24 -17.24 5.29 -0.63
CA TRP A 24 -18.30 6.12 -0.06
C TRP A 24 -18.59 5.80 1.40
N ILE A 25 -18.69 4.53 1.78
CA ILE A 25 -18.90 4.11 3.16
C ILE A 25 -17.73 4.58 4.04
N PHE A 26 -16.49 4.52 3.53
CA PHE A 26 -15.32 5.05 4.24
C PHE A 26 -15.41 6.56 4.46
N TYR A 27 -15.81 7.33 3.44
CA TYR A 27 -15.98 8.78 3.56
C TYR A 27 -17.11 9.15 4.53
N ASP A 28 -18.24 8.46 4.48
CA ASP A 28 -19.40 8.72 5.33
C ASP A 28 -19.10 8.44 6.82
N VAL A 29 -18.45 7.30 7.09
CA VAL A 29 -17.96 6.93 8.43
C VAL A 29 -16.93 7.93 8.97
N LEU A 30 -16.13 8.54 8.09
CA LEU A 30 -15.12 9.53 8.47
C LEU A 30 -15.70 10.94 8.67
N TYR A 31 -16.77 11.31 7.95
CA TYR A 31 -17.30 12.68 7.95
C TYR A 31 -18.38 12.93 9.01
N PHE A 32 -19.13 11.90 9.43
CA PHE A 32 -20.19 12.06 10.43
C PHE A 32 -19.65 11.97 11.86
N SER A 33 -19.12 13.10 12.33
CA SER A 33 -18.57 13.40 13.66
C SER A 33 -19.61 13.35 14.79
N GLU A 34 -20.23 12.19 15.01
CA GLU A 34 -20.90 11.88 16.29
C GLU A 34 -20.21 10.67 16.92
N GLU A 35 -19.64 10.92 18.11
CA GLU A 35 -18.88 10.10 19.07
C GLU A 35 -19.57 8.78 19.50
N SER A 36 -20.15 8.04 18.57
CA SER A 36 -20.79 6.76 18.84
C SER A 36 -19.75 5.65 18.80
N LEU A 37 -19.56 4.99 19.94
CA LEU A 37 -18.64 3.86 20.14
C LEU A 37 -18.87 2.72 19.12
N LEU A 38 -20.10 2.57 18.66
CA LEU A 38 -20.50 1.63 17.59
C LEU A 38 -19.75 1.90 16.27
N LYS A 39 -19.56 3.17 15.88
CA LYS A 39 -18.86 3.54 14.64
C LYS A 39 -17.38 3.20 14.70
N HIS A 40 -16.73 3.39 15.84
CA HIS A 40 -15.32 3.05 16.02
C HIS A 40 -15.09 1.54 15.89
N ILE A 41 -15.96 0.73 16.49
CA ILE A 41 -15.89 -0.73 16.37
C ILE A 41 -16.18 -1.17 14.93
N ALA A 42 -17.20 -0.57 14.30
CA ALA A 42 -17.55 -0.88 12.92
C ALA A 42 -16.42 -0.52 11.95
N TYR A 43 -15.80 0.66 12.09
CA TYR A 43 -14.67 1.07 11.28
C TYR A 43 -13.48 0.11 11.44
N ASN A 44 -13.13 -0.23 12.68
CA ASN A 44 -12.00 -1.10 12.97
C ASN A 44 -12.23 -2.54 12.46
N GLY A 45 -13.46 -3.05 12.57
CA GLY A 45 -13.80 -4.42 12.14
C GLY A 45 -14.03 -4.54 10.62
N PHE A 46 -14.82 -3.64 10.03
CA PHE A 46 -15.22 -3.74 8.63
C PHE A 46 -14.27 -3.06 7.66
N GLY A 47 -13.48 -2.07 8.11
CA GLY A 47 -12.58 -1.33 7.24
C GLY A 47 -11.58 -2.23 6.51
N GLY A 48 -10.92 -3.13 7.24
CA GLY A 48 -9.97 -4.08 6.67
C GLY A 48 -10.63 -5.06 5.68
N ILE A 49 -11.84 -5.54 6.00
CA ILE A 49 -12.57 -6.51 5.17
C ILE A 49 -13.00 -5.86 3.85
N LEU A 50 -13.58 -4.67 3.91
CA LEU A 50 -13.99 -3.90 2.75
C LEU A 50 -12.80 -3.56 1.86
N PHE A 51 -11.71 -3.08 2.46
CA PHE A 51 -10.48 -2.75 1.72
C PHE A 51 -9.87 -3.99 1.03
N SER A 52 -9.76 -5.11 1.74
CA SER A 52 -9.22 -6.37 1.18
C SER A 52 -10.10 -6.90 0.05
N GLY A 53 -11.44 -6.87 0.22
CA GLY A 53 -12.38 -7.27 -0.82
C GLY A 53 -12.24 -6.40 -2.08
N CYS A 54 -12.07 -5.09 -1.91
CA CYS A 54 -11.84 -4.15 -3.01
C CYS A 54 -10.54 -4.44 -3.75
N MET A 55 -9.44 -4.62 -3.03
CA MET A 55 -8.15 -4.99 -3.63
C MET A 55 -8.24 -6.33 -4.37
N GLY A 56 -8.93 -7.32 -3.80
CA GLY A 56 -9.17 -8.61 -4.44
C GLY A 56 -9.89 -8.49 -5.79
N TRP A 57 -10.87 -7.58 -5.89
CA TRP A 57 -11.52 -7.29 -7.17
C TRP A 57 -10.56 -6.70 -8.20
N VAL A 58 -9.70 -5.75 -7.80
CA VAL A 58 -8.69 -5.16 -8.69
C VAL A 58 -7.74 -6.24 -9.24
N PHE A 59 -7.28 -7.17 -8.39
CA PHE A 59 -6.46 -8.30 -8.83
C PHE A 59 -7.19 -9.23 -9.82
N HIS A 60 -8.47 -9.50 -9.57
CA HIS A 60 -9.31 -10.29 -10.48
C HIS A 60 -9.41 -9.63 -11.87
N VAL A 61 -9.59 -8.31 -11.91
CA VAL A 61 -9.64 -7.53 -13.17
C VAL A 61 -8.29 -7.52 -13.91
N CYS A 62 -7.18 -7.42 -13.18
CA CYS A 62 -5.82 -7.53 -13.76
C CYS A 62 -5.58 -8.90 -14.41
N THR A 63 -5.96 -9.99 -13.74
CA THR A 63 -5.71 -11.36 -14.23
C THR A 63 -6.59 -11.73 -15.43
N THR A 64 -7.79 -11.16 -15.53
CA THR A 64 -8.72 -11.41 -16.64
C THR A 64 -8.38 -10.67 -17.93
N LYS A 65 -7.34 -9.80 -17.93
CA LYS A 65 -6.88 -8.97 -19.06
C LYS A 65 -7.98 -8.08 -19.66
N GLN A 66 -9.08 -7.85 -18.95
CA GLN A 66 -10.19 -7.02 -19.43
C GLN A 66 -9.91 -5.53 -19.23
N ALA A 67 -9.04 -5.16 -18.28
CA ALA A 67 -8.62 -3.78 -18.05
C ALA A 67 -7.25 -3.51 -18.68
N ASP A 68 -7.25 -3.17 -19.97
CA ASP A 68 -6.04 -2.84 -20.73
C ASP A 68 -5.28 -1.65 -20.10
N ILE A 69 -6.02 -0.65 -19.60
CA ILE A 69 -5.46 0.54 -18.93
C ILE A 69 -4.71 0.16 -17.65
N LEU A 70 -5.30 -0.70 -16.80
CA LEU A 70 -4.72 -1.06 -15.52
C LEU A 70 -3.50 -1.97 -15.70
N CYS A 71 -3.58 -2.92 -16.64
CA CYS A 71 -2.43 -3.72 -17.04
C CYS A 71 -1.29 -2.86 -17.62
N ARG A 72 -1.62 -1.83 -18.41
CA ARG A 72 -0.63 -0.91 -18.96
C ARG A 72 0.02 -0.04 -17.89
N LEU A 73 -0.75 0.43 -16.91
CA LEU A 73 -0.26 1.17 -15.74
C LEU A 73 0.69 0.30 -14.90
N LEU A 74 0.31 -0.94 -14.61
CA LEU A 74 1.15 -1.88 -13.84
C LEU A 74 2.40 -2.35 -14.60
N SER A 75 2.35 -2.33 -15.93
CA SER A 75 3.50 -2.63 -16.79
C SER A 75 4.47 -1.44 -16.92
N LEU A 76 4.13 -0.26 -16.38
CA LEU A 76 5.08 0.85 -16.36
C LEU A 76 6.29 0.50 -15.52
N LYS A 77 7.48 0.69 -16.12
CA LYS A 77 8.78 0.44 -15.49
C LYS A 77 9.00 1.27 -14.20
N ILE A 78 8.18 2.30 -13.98
CA ILE A 78 8.17 3.12 -12.76
C ILE A 78 7.64 2.36 -11.53
N PHE A 79 6.75 1.38 -11.70
CA PHE A 79 6.18 0.62 -10.59
C PHE A 79 7.16 -0.38 -9.99
N PHE A 80 8.15 -0.81 -10.77
CA PHE A 80 9.17 -1.74 -10.30
C PHE A 80 10.04 -1.16 -9.18
N PRO A 81 10.68 0.02 -9.33
CA PRO A 81 11.39 0.67 -8.23
C PRO A 81 10.43 1.17 -7.14
N LEU A 82 9.21 1.59 -7.49
CA LEU A 82 8.24 2.08 -6.51
C LEU A 82 7.79 0.98 -5.53
N SER A 83 7.58 -0.24 -6.02
CA SER A 83 7.26 -1.41 -5.17
C SER A 83 8.37 -1.68 -4.16
N ARG A 84 9.64 -1.58 -4.59
CA ARG A 84 10.81 -1.77 -3.74
C ARG A 84 10.96 -0.65 -2.71
N LEU A 85 10.72 0.59 -3.10
CA LEU A 85 10.75 1.75 -2.21
C LEU A 85 9.68 1.65 -1.11
N SER A 86 8.46 1.26 -1.48
CA SER A 86 7.38 1.03 -0.52
C SER A 86 7.69 -0.10 0.45
N PHE A 87 8.33 -1.18 -0.03
CA PHE A 87 8.78 -2.27 0.84
C PHE A 87 9.87 -1.83 1.82
N ALA A 88 10.88 -1.09 1.34
CA ALA A 88 11.91 -0.52 2.20
C ALA A 88 11.31 0.46 3.23
N ALA A 89 10.30 1.24 2.84
CA ALA A 89 9.63 2.18 3.72
C ALA A 89 8.85 1.45 4.82
N TYR A 90 8.20 0.34 4.47
CA TYR A 90 7.50 -0.51 5.41
C TYR A 90 8.45 -1.11 6.47
N LEU A 91 9.61 -1.64 6.04
CA LEU A 91 10.62 -2.18 6.96
C LEU A 91 11.16 -1.11 7.91
N ILE A 92 11.46 0.08 7.41
CA ILE A 92 11.98 1.18 8.24
C ILE A 92 10.89 1.70 9.17
N ASN A 93 9.64 1.79 8.71
CA ASN A 93 8.53 2.21 9.56
C ASN A 93 8.41 1.29 10.79
N PHE A 94 8.53 -0.03 10.60
CA PHE A 94 8.51 -0.99 11.70
C PHE A 94 9.66 -0.75 12.69
N ILE A 95 10.89 -0.49 12.19
CA ILE A 95 12.04 -0.16 13.04
C ILE A 95 11.80 1.15 13.81
N VAL A 96 11.24 2.17 13.18
CA VAL A 96 10.93 3.47 13.80
C VAL A 96 9.89 3.31 14.91
N ILE A 97 8.82 2.55 14.67
CA ILE A 97 7.80 2.26 15.68
C ILE A 97 8.41 1.46 16.83
N LEU A 98 9.20 0.42 16.56
CA LEU A 98 9.88 -0.34 17.60
C LEU A 98 10.80 0.54 18.45
N HIS A 99 11.60 1.39 17.79
CA HIS A 99 12.48 2.32 18.49
C HIS A 99 11.70 3.31 19.36
N TYR A 100 10.58 3.83 18.84
CA TYR A 100 9.69 4.70 19.60
C TYR A 100 9.10 3.98 20.81
N LEU A 101 8.61 2.74 20.66
CA LEU A 101 8.07 1.95 21.77
C LEU A 101 9.11 1.66 22.86
N LEU A 102 10.35 1.35 22.48
CA LEU A 102 11.44 1.13 23.44
C LEU A 102 11.89 2.43 24.14
N SER A 103 11.80 3.57 23.46
CA SER A 103 12.28 4.86 24.00
C SER A 103 11.19 5.63 24.77
N SER A 104 9.91 5.26 24.61
CA SER A 104 8.76 6.01 25.14
C SER A 104 8.31 5.54 26.53
N THR A 105 9.23 5.08 27.39
CA THR A 105 8.89 4.75 28.79
C THR A 105 8.42 5.96 29.60
N GLU A 106 8.69 7.21 29.16
CA GLU A 106 8.60 8.38 30.05
C GLU A 106 7.77 9.59 29.54
N LYS A 107 7.13 9.57 28.37
CA LYS A 107 6.47 10.79 27.83
C LYS A 107 5.13 10.55 27.16
N TYR A 108 4.09 10.42 27.98
CA TYR A 108 2.70 10.56 27.54
C TYR A 108 2.33 12.06 27.56
N GLU A 109 2.96 12.84 26.68
CA GLU A 109 2.53 14.22 26.43
C GLU A 109 1.08 14.17 25.92
N THR A 110 0.21 14.98 26.50
CA THR A 110 -1.22 15.06 26.16
C THR A 110 -1.42 15.29 24.67
N PHE A 111 -1.80 14.22 23.94
CA PHE A 111 -1.99 14.27 22.49
C PHE A 111 -3.29 14.99 22.14
N SER A 112 -3.17 16.26 21.73
CA SER A 112 -4.24 16.95 21.00
C SER A 112 -4.26 16.48 19.54
N PHE A 113 -5.43 16.40 18.90
CA PHE A 113 -5.61 16.02 17.48
C PHE A 113 -4.60 16.67 16.51
N PRO A 114 -4.37 18.00 16.52
CA PRO A 114 -3.39 18.64 15.64
C PRO A 114 -1.95 18.18 15.90
N SER A 115 -1.60 17.88 17.16
CA SER A 115 -0.26 17.39 17.52
C SER A 115 -0.04 15.97 16.99
N MET A 116 -1.06 15.12 17.05
CA MET A 116 -1.00 13.75 16.51
C MET A 116 -0.80 13.74 15.00
N ILE A 117 -1.52 14.59 14.27
CA ILE A 117 -1.36 14.70 12.81
C ILE A 117 0.04 15.18 12.45
N GLY A 118 0.56 16.20 13.15
CA GLY A 118 1.92 16.70 12.95
C GLY A 118 2.97 15.62 13.19
N PHE A 119 2.83 14.83 14.25
CA PHE A 119 3.72 13.72 14.56
C PHE A 119 3.70 12.63 13.47
N VAL A 120 2.51 12.22 13.03
CA VAL A 120 2.36 11.20 11.97
C VAL A 120 2.99 11.67 10.67
N LEU A 121 2.75 12.93 10.27
CA LEU A 121 3.35 13.50 9.06
C LEU A 121 4.87 13.56 9.16
N HIS A 122 5.39 14.00 10.30
CA HIS A 122 6.83 14.07 10.54
C HIS A 122 7.49 12.68 10.46
N VAL A 123 6.96 11.70 11.18
CA VAL A 123 7.48 10.32 11.19
C VAL A 123 7.40 9.71 9.80
N THR A 124 6.29 9.90 9.10
CA THR A 124 6.09 9.38 7.74
C THR A 124 7.12 9.99 6.78
N PHE A 125 7.28 11.32 6.79
CA PHE A 125 8.21 12.02 5.92
C PHE A 125 9.65 11.53 6.11
N TRP A 126 10.11 11.43 7.36
CA TRP A 126 11.45 10.93 7.68
C TRP A 126 11.64 9.46 7.31
N THR A 127 10.62 8.62 7.53
CA THR A 127 10.65 7.20 7.14
C THR A 127 10.84 7.04 5.63
N TYR A 128 10.14 7.84 4.82
CA TYR A 128 10.28 7.79 3.36
C TYR A 128 11.65 8.29 2.88
N ILE A 129 12.22 9.34 3.49
CA ILE A 129 13.58 9.79 3.17
C ILE A 129 14.60 8.69 3.48
N MET A 130 14.53 8.10 4.68
CA MET A 130 15.46 7.04 5.07
C MET A 130 15.31 5.80 4.19
N SER A 131 14.08 5.46 3.80
CA SER A 131 13.81 4.39 2.84
C SER A 131 14.41 4.65 1.48
N PHE A 132 14.29 5.88 0.98
CA PHE A 132 14.88 6.26 -0.29
C PHE A 132 16.40 6.12 -0.27
N ILE A 133 17.05 6.60 0.79
CA ILE A 133 18.49 6.44 0.98
C ILE A 133 18.86 4.95 1.06
N ALA A 134 18.19 4.17 1.90
CA ALA A 134 18.45 2.74 2.05
C ALA A 134 18.25 1.97 0.73
N SER A 135 17.18 2.26 -0.02
CA SER A 135 16.93 1.67 -1.33
C SER A 135 18.04 2.01 -2.32
N LEU A 136 18.52 3.27 -2.36
CA LEU A 136 19.65 3.66 -3.21
C LEU A 136 20.93 2.90 -2.86
N PHE A 137 21.25 2.79 -1.57
CA PHE A 137 22.45 2.11 -1.10
C PHE A 137 22.42 0.61 -1.29
N VAL A 138 21.25 -0.04 -1.28
CA VAL A 138 21.15 -1.51 -1.47
C VAL A 138 20.96 -1.85 -2.95
N GLU A 139 20.12 -1.11 -3.67
CA GLU A 139 19.73 -1.45 -5.03
C GLU A 139 20.85 -1.21 -6.05
N ILE A 140 21.65 -0.15 -5.88
CA ILE A 140 22.81 0.14 -6.74
C ILE A 140 23.87 -0.96 -6.66
N PRO A 141 24.38 -1.38 -5.48
CA PRO A 141 25.37 -2.46 -5.43
C PRO A 141 24.78 -3.81 -5.80
N VAL A 142 23.57 -4.15 -5.34
CA VAL A 142 22.95 -5.45 -5.66
C VAL A 142 22.74 -5.61 -7.17
N SER A 143 22.31 -4.55 -7.87
CA SER A 143 22.14 -4.60 -9.32
C SER A 143 23.45 -4.69 -10.11
N ARG A 144 24.57 -4.22 -9.54
CA ARG A 144 25.90 -4.40 -10.13
C ARG A 144 26.42 -5.82 -9.92
N VAL A 145 26.29 -6.35 -8.71
CA VAL A 145 26.70 -7.73 -8.37
C VAL A 145 25.90 -8.74 -9.18
N PHE A 146 24.58 -8.55 -9.30
CA PHE A 146 23.74 -9.46 -10.07
C PHE A 146 24.11 -9.48 -11.55
N ARG A 147 24.40 -8.32 -12.15
CA ARG A 147 24.89 -8.24 -13.54
C ARG A 147 26.21 -8.96 -13.73
N TRP A 148 27.17 -8.74 -12.82
CA TRP A 148 28.44 -9.45 -12.82
C TRP A 148 28.24 -10.98 -12.77
N PHE A 149 27.33 -11.46 -11.91
CA PHE A 149 27.04 -12.89 -11.80
C PHE A 149 26.42 -13.48 -13.09
N GLN A 150 25.54 -12.72 -13.76
CA GLN A 150 24.93 -13.13 -15.02
C GLN A 150 25.94 -13.15 -16.19
N GLU A 151 26.91 -12.24 -16.20
CA GLU A 151 27.98 -12.20 -17.20
C GLU A 151 28.92 -13.40 -17.04
N ASN A 152 29.30 -13.75 -15.81
CA ASN A 152 30.14 -14.93 -15.55
C ASN A 152 29.43 -16.23 -15.94
N LYS A 153 28.13 -16.36 -15.67
CA LYS A 153 27.34 -17.55 -16.04
C LYS A 153 27.16 -17.73 -17.56
N LYS A 154 27.36 -16.70 -18.37
CA LYS A 154 27.27 -16.80 -19.85
C LYS A 154 28.59 -17.21 -20.52
N LEU A 155 29.69 -17.23 -19.77
CA LEU A 155 31.02 -17.57 -20.26
C LEU A 155 31.40 -19.04 -20.01
N GLU A 156 30.60 -19.76 -19.21
CA GLU A 156 30.61 -21.22 -19.04
C GLU A 156 29.58 -21.89 -19.96
#